data_AF-A0A7X7YMJ3-F1
#
_entry.id   AF-A0A7X7YMJ3-F1
#
_cell.length_a   1.000
_cell.length_b   1.000
_cell.length_c   1.000
_cell.angle_alpha   90.00
_cell.angle_beta   90.00
_cell.angle_gamma   90.00
#
_symmetry.space_group_name_H-M   'P 1'
#
loop_
_entity.id
_entity.type
_entity.pdbx_description
1 polymer ?
#
loop_
_entity_poly.entity_id
_entity_poly.type
_entity_poly.pdbx_seq_one_letter_code
_entity_poly.pdbx_strand_id
1 'polypeptide(L)' 'MFFVRLIILTAIFFLILNYSQLRSGNFKFQPGSLILPFSLSFALVIVDTFLRAAFFYALLIFIVVALLCYFLLRSWKRG' A
#
# COMPACT_ATOMS: atom_id res chain seq x y z
N MET A 1 7.64 4.35 -11.00
CA MET A 1 7.40 5.06 -9.71
C MET A 1 7.57 4.17 -8.46
N PHE A 2 7.40 2.85 -8.53
CA PHE A 2 7.54 1.94 -7.37
C PHE A 2 8.89 2.08 -6.64
N PHE A 3 10.00 1.96 -7.37
CA PHE A 3 11.36 2.07 -6.81
C PHE A 3 11.64 3.43 -6.17
N VAL A 4 11.20 4.52 -6.81
CA VAL A 4 11.37 5.88 -6.28
C VAL A 4 10.62 6.03 -4.95
N ARG A 5 9.38 5.55 -4.87
CA ARG A 5 8.57 5.60 -3.65
C ARG A 5 9.19 4.77 -2.53
N LEU A 6 9.76 3.61 -2.87
CA LEU A 6 10.45 2.75 -1.92
C LEU A 6 11.73 3.40 -1.37
N ILE A 7 12.54 4.04 -2.22
CA ILE A 7 13.76 4.77 -1.81
C ILE A 7 13.40 5.91 -0.86
N ILE A 8 12.38 6.72 -1.21
CA ILE A 8 11.93 7.85 -0.38
C ILE A 8 11.40 7.35 0.97
N LEU A 9 10.55 6.33 0.99
CA LEU A 9 10.04 5.76 2.25
C LEU A 9 11.18 5.20 3.10
N THR A 10 12.14 4.51 2.49
CA THR A 10 13.27 3.92 3.22
C THR A 10 14.11 5.01 3.87
N ALA A 11 14.35 6.13 3.17
CA ALA A 11 15.05 7.27 3.72
C ALA A 11 14.28 7.91 4.90
N ILE A 12 12.96 8.07 4.77
CA ILE A 12 12.10 8.61 5.83
C ILE A 12 12.11 7.70 7.06
N PHE A 13 11.87 6.40 6.87
CA PHE A 13 11.86 5.44 7.98
C PHE A 13 13.23 5.31 8.62
N PHE A 14 14.31 5.36 7.86
CA PHE A 14 15.67 5.37 8.39
C PHE A 14 15.90 6.57 9.28
N LEU A 15 15.51 7.77 8.83
CA LEU A 15 15.61 9.00 9.62
C LEU A 15 14.79 8.90 10.90
N ILE A 16 13.54 8.45 10.83
CA ILE A 16 12.64 8.36 11.99
C ILE A 16 13.16 7.35 13.02
N LEU A 17 13.49 6.13 12.58
CA LEU A 17 13.89 5.04 13.48
C LEU A 17 15.25 5.30 14.13
N ASN A 18 16.16 5.97 13.41
CA ASN A 18 17.49 6.29 13.93
C ASN A 18 17.59 7.73 14.47
N TYR A 19 16.51 8.52 14.46
CA TYR A 19 16.51 9.93 14.87
C TYR A 19 17.04 10.13 16.29
N SER A 20 16.55 9.32 17.23
CA SER A 20 16.95 9.39 18.65
C SER A 20 18.44 9.10 18.83
N GLN A 21 18.95 8.09 18.11
CA GLN A 21 20.36 7.71 18.18
C GLN A 21 21.26 8.76 17.52
N LEU A 22 20.86 9.29 16.36
CA LEU A 22 21.53 10.39 15.67
C LEU A 22 21.62 11.64 16.55
N ARG A 23 20.52 12.00 17.22
CA ARG A 23 20.49 13.15 18.14
C ARG A 23 21.38 12.96 19.37
N SER A 24 21.49 11.73 19.87
CA SER A 24 22.33 11.40 21.02
C SER A 24 23.83 11.29 20.70
N GLY A 25 24.23 11.38 19.43
CA GLY A 25 25.62 11.20 18.99
C GLY A 25 26.14 9.76 19.06
N ASN A 26 25.37 8.82 19.61
CA ASN A 26 25.75 7.41 19.79
C ASN A 26 25.37 6.51 18.58
N PHE A 27 25.11 7.11 17.42
CA PHE A 27 24.70 6.34 16.25
C PHE A 27 25.86 5.50 15.70
N LYS A 28 25.64 4.17 15.65
CA LYS A 28 26.55 3.23 14.98
C LYS A 28 25.90 2.73 13.71
N PHE A 29 26.51 3.02 12.57
CA PHE A 29 26.04 2.53 11.28
C PHE A 29 26.22 1.01 11.21
N GLN A 30 25.15 0.26 11.43
CA GLN A 30 25.12 -1.19 11.33
C GLN A 30 24.18 -1.59 10.19
N PRO A 31 24.44 -2.68 9.46
CA PRO A 31 23.54 -3.14 8.40
C PRO A 31 22.09 -3.35 8.91
N GLY A 32 21.92 -3.73 10.18
CA GLY A 32 20.61 -3.83 10.83
C GLY A 32 19.79 -2.53 10.88
N SER A 33 20.44 -1.35 10.93
CA SER A 33 19.73 -0.07 10.99
C SER A 33 19.10 0.34 9.66
N LEU A 34 19.47 -0.32 8.56
CA LEU A 34 18.90 -0.15 7.22
C LEU A 34 17.90 -1.25 6.86
N ILE A 35 18.11 -2.48 7.34
CA ILE A 35 17.23 -3.62 7.04
C ILE A 35 15.80 -3.36 7.53
N LEU A 36 15.64 -2.89 8.78
CA LEU A 36 14.33 -2.62 9.37
C LEU A 36 13.53 -1.55 8.59
N PRO A 37 14.07 -0.33 8.32
CA PRO A 37 13.36 0.68 7.53
C PRO A 37 13.10 0.24 6.09
N PHE A 38 14.00 -0.54 5.48
CA PHE A 38 13.78 -1.10 4.14
C PHE A 38 12.63 -2.11 4.12
N SER A 39 12.61 -3.06 5.06
CA SER A 39 11.52 -4.04 5.20
C SER A 39 10.17 -3.38 5.46
N LEU A 40 10.13 -2.37 6.33
CA LEU A 40 8.91 -1.59 6.59
C LEU A 40 8.42 -0.87 5.33
N SER A 41 9.33 -0.22 4.61
CA SER A 41 9.01 0.46 3.36
C SER A 41 8.47 -0.50 2.31
N PHE A 42 9.12 -1.65 2.15
CA PHE A 42 8.70 -2.68 1.21
C PHE A 42 7.32 -3.24 1.55
N ALA A 43 7.07 -3.57 2.83
CA ALA A 43 5.77 -4.03 3.30
C ALA A 43 4.67 -3.00 3.01
N LEU A 44 4.92 -1.72 3.28
CA LEU A 44 3.94 -0.65 3.08
C LEU A 44 3.61 -0.45 1.61
N VAL A 45 4.61 -0.51 0.73
CA VAL A 45 4.42 -0.39 -0.71
C VAL A 45 3.65 -1.60 -1.27
N ILE A 46 3.93 -2.81 -0.79
CA ILE A 46 3.17 -4.01 -1.16
C ILE A 46 1.71 -3.86 -0.72
N VAL A 47 1.48 -3.52 0.55
CA VAL A 47 0.12 -3.37 1.09
C VAL A 47 -0.66 -2.31 0.31
N ASP A 48 -0.07 -1.16 0.01
CA ASP A 48 -0.70 -0.10 -0.80
C ASP A 48 -1.09 -0.61 -2.21
N THR A 49 -0.21 -1.40 -2.84
CA THR A 49 -0.47 -1.98 -4.16
C THR A 49 -1.60 -3.02 -4.11
N PHE A 50 -1.59 -3.90 -3.12
CA PHE A 50 -2.64 -4.89 -2.90
C PHE A 50 -3.98 -4.23 -2.59
N LEU A 51 -3.99 -3.20 -1.75
CA LEU A 51 -5.21 -2.48 -1.39
C LEU A 51 -5.84 -1.83 -2.63
N ARG A 52 -5.02 -1.22 -3.49
CA ARG A 52 -5.48 -0.62 -4.74
C ARG A 52 -6.07 -1.66 -5.69
N ALA A 53 -5.42 -2.82 -5.83
CA ALA A 53 -5.93 -3.91 -6.64
C ALA A 53 -7.27 -4.43 -6.08
N ALA A 54 -7.33 -4.70 -4.77
CA ALA A 54 -8.54 -5.16 -4.11
C ALA A 54 -9.71 -4.19 -4.30
N PHE A 55 -9.47 -2.88 -4.16
CA PHE A 55 -10.48 -1.85 -4.36
C PHE A 55 -10.99 -1.83 -5.81
N PHE A 56 -10.09 -1.96 -6.79
CA PHE A 56 -10.46 -2.03 -8.20
C PHE A 56 -11.35 -3.24 -8.50
N TYR A 57 -10.97 -4.43 -8.01
CA TYR A 57 -11.78 -5.63 -8.19
C TYR A 57 -13.13 -5.55 -7.47
N ALA A 58 -13.18 -4.99 -6.26
CA ALA A 58 -14.44 -4.78 -5.55
C ALA A 58 -15.39 -3.86 -6.34
N LEU A 59 -14.86 -2.77 -6.91
CA LEU A 59 -15.64 -1.84 -7.73
C LEU A 59 -16.14 -2.49 -9.02
N LEU A 60 -15.31 -3.32 -9.66
CA LEU A 60 -15.68 -4.06 -10.86
C LEU A 60 -16.82 -5.06 -10.57
N ILE A 61 -16.70 -5.84 -9.49
CA ILE A 61 -17.75 -6.77 -9.05
C ILE A 61 -19.04 -6.01 -8.76
N PHE A 62 -18.95 -4.86 -8.08
CA PHE A 62 -20.11 -4.01 -7.80
C PHE A 62 -20.84 -3.58 -9.09
N ILE A 63 -20.10 -3.13 -10.11
CA ILE A 63 -20.69 -2.75 -11.41
C ILE A 63 -21.38 -3.95 -12.07
N VAL A 64 -20.74 -5.11 -12.09
CA VAL A 64 -21.30 -6.33 -12.70
C VAL A 64 -22.60 -6.74 -12.00
N VAL A 65 -22.61 -6.75 -10.66
CA VAL A 65 -23.79 -7.08 -9.87
C VAL A 65 -24.92 -6.06 -10.11
N ALA A 66 -24.59 -4.76 -10.15
CA ALA A 66 -25.58 -3.71 -10.41
C ALA A 66 -26.22 -3.85 -11.80
N LEU A 67 -25.42 -4.18 -12.83
CA LEU A 67 -25.92 -4.44 -14.18
C LEU A 67 -26.85 -5.65 -14.20
N LEU A 68 -26.46 -6.77 -13.57
CA LEU A 68 -27.29 -7.96 -13.48
C LEU A 68 -28.63 -7.68 -12.80
N CYS A 69 -28.63 -6.96 -11.67
CA CYS A 69 -29.84 -6.53 -10.99
C CYS A 69 -30.73 -5.65 -11.88
N TYR A 70 -30.13 -4.71 -12.62
CA TYR A 70 -30.87 -3.87 -13.56
C TYR A 70 -31.52 -4.68 -14.68
N PHE A 71 -30.78 -5.63 -15.28
CA PHE A 71 -31.31 -6.51 -16.31
C PHE A 71 -32.45 -7.39 -15.77
N LEU A 72 -32.29 -7.99 -14.59
CA LEU A 72 -33.32 -8.78 -13.94
C LEU A 72 -34.60 -7.95 -13.69
N LEU A 73 -34.46 -6.75 -13.15
CA LEU A 73 -35.59 -5.85 -12.90
C LEU A 73 -36.30 -5.44 -14.20
N ARG A 74 -35.53 -5.18 -15.26
CA ARG A 74 -36.06 -4.80 -16.58
C ARG A 74 -36.80 -5.97 -17.25
N SER A 75 -36.27 -7.19 -17.14
CA SER A 75 -36.91 -8.40 -17.65
C SER A 75 -38.19 -8.71 -16.90
N TRP A 76 -38.20 -8.58 -15.57
CA TRP A 76 -39.40 -8.76 -14.75
C TRP A 76 -40.51 -7.76 -15.10
N LYS A 77 -40.16 -6.49 -15.38
CA LYS A 77 -41.15 -5.47 -15.77
C LYS A 77 -41.75 -5.66 -17.18
N ARG A 78 -41.13 -6.50 -18.02
CA ARG A 78 -41.56 -6.73 -19.42
C ARG A 78 -42.29 -8.06 -19.65
N GLY A 79 -42.25 -8.98 -18.69
CA GLY A 79 -43.06 -10.21 -18.68
C GLY A 79 -44.33 -10.01 -17.88
#